data_AF-A0AB34L3W1-F1
#
_entry.id   AF-A0AB34L3W1-F1
#
_cell.length_a   1.000
_cell.length_b   1.000
_cell.length_c   1.000
_cell.angle_alpha   90.00
_cell.angle_beta   90.00
_cell.angle_gamma   90.00
#
_symmetry.space_group_name_H-M   'P 1'
#
loop_
_entity.id
_entity.type
_entity.pdbx_description
1 polymer ?
#
loop_
_entity_poly.entity_id
_entity_poly.type
_entity_poly.pdbx_seq_one_letter_code
_entity_poly.pdbx_strand_id
1 'polypeptide(L)'
;MYSITDIEKAGQLNDDLFVSTVFGDIMRRAVANDSKDPISEHEKDFFSEGLLTSIEKVGKLEDYSCCANYKFKKTYLIYYADLSGESEYYALKRGRGEVRLSKGEIKRDLQFLSGVAQEWLSIVNITNHSEELLQYIAKETRDTLKLLEKSKPNPIFNKRMKKYNINRMNIILRSKYFYCMALLIFEKYANGDFVSRLNNNDIEFNKYSLVHILSRHYSQTTSKNFDKSYHIEDFNPECLNLQLKDIIERIDKSGLYANESIENINFQFKGITYAIWIHKKTKGVAGKGNVEYYRIETFYPIEDAEEKRKLYTNYELKNIDSDLQIFVHK
;
A
#
# COMPACT_ATOMS: atom_id res chain seq x y z
N MET A 1 22.65 -5.84 2.51
CA MET A 1 21.18 -5.79 2.66
C MET A 1 20.68 -7.13 3.18
N TYR A 2 19.99 -7.12 4.32
CA TYR A 2 19.41 -8.33 4.92
C TYR A 2 18.10 -8.70 4.23
N SER A 3 17.91 -9.99 3.97
CA SER A 3 16.61 -10.47 3.49
C SER A 3 15.59 -10.37 4.63
N ILE A 4 14.31 -10.35 4.28
CA ILE A 4 13.26 -10.37 5.29
C ILE A 4 13.25 -11.67 6.07
N THR A 5 13.62 -12.78 5.45
CA THR A 5 13.80 -14.05 6.18
C THR A 5 14.88 -13.93 7.25
N ASP A 6 15.94 -13.14 7.02
CA ASP A 6 16.97 -12.89 8.04
C ASP A 6 16.42 -12.02 9.19
N ILE A 7 15.60 -11.01 8.88
CA ILE A 7 14.98 -10.12 9.87
C ILE A 7 13.87 -10.81 10.67
N GLU A 8 13.02 -11.60 10.02
CA GLU A 8 11.97 -12.39 10.66
C GLU A 8 12.58 -13.46 11.57
N LYS A 9 13.66 -14.13 11.14
CA LYS A 9 14.43 -15.04 12.01
C LYS A 9 15.00 -14.31 13.22
N ALA A 10 15.53 -13.08 13.05
CA ALA A 10 15.99 -12.28 14.17
C ALA A 10 14.85 -11.98 15.17
N GLY A 11 13.67 -11.63 14.68
CA GLY A 11 12.50 -11.37 15.53
C GLY A 11 11.93 -12.61 16.23
N GLN A 12 12.08 -13.80 15.64
CA GLN A 12 11.52 -15.05 16.19
C GLN A 12 12.45 -15.80 17.15
N LEU A 13 13.77 -15.70 16.97
CA LEU A 13 14.71 -16.57 17.68
C LEU A 13 14.93 -16.20 19.15
N ASN A 14 14.53 -15.00 19.61
CA ASN A 14 15.01 -14.44 20.90
C ASN A 14 16.54 -14.61 21.05
N ASP A 15 17.26 -14.65 19.92
CA ASP A 15 18.71 -14.76 19.90
C ASP A 15 19.25 -13.34 19.97
N ASP A 16 19.40 -12.86 21.20
CA ASP A 16 19.87 -11.51 21.52
C ASP A 16 21.16 -11.16 20.78
N LEU A 17 22.02 -12.15 20.49
CA LEU A 17 23.29 -11.95 19.79
C LEU A 17 23.07 -11.70 18.28
N PHE A 18 22.20 -12.47 17.64
CA PHE A 18 21.88 -12.30 16.22
C PHE A 18 21.10 -10.99 15.98
N VAL A 19 20.11 -10.68 16.82
CA VAL A 19 19.37 -9.41 16.79
C VAL A 19 20.32 -8.23 16.99
N SER A 20 21.22 -8.30 17.96
CA SER A 20 22.21 -7.24 18.22
C SER A 20 23.19 -7.07 17.05
N THR A 21 23.58 -8.16 16.38
CA THR A 21 24.46 -8.10 15.21
C THR A 21 23.78 -7.44 14.01
N VAL A 22 22.56 -7.85 13.67
CA VAL A 22 21.79 -7.27 12.56
C VAL A 22 21.44 -5.81 12.84
N PHE A 23 20.99 -5.50 14.06
CA PHE A 23 20.66 -4.14 14.48
C PHE A 23 21.91 -3.24 14.44
N GLY A 24 23.05 -3.70 14.98
CA GLY A 24 24.30 -2.96 14.98
C GLY A 24 24.85 -2.69 13.57
N ASP A 25 24.67 -3.63 12.65
CA ASP A 25 25.02 -3.45 11.24
C ASP A 25 24.15 -2.40 10.55
N ILE A 26 22.82 -2.52 10.68
CA ILE A 26 21.88 -1.54 10.11
C ILE A 26 22.11 -0.16 10.72
N MET A 27 22.35 -0.07 12.04
CA MET A 27 22.68 1.19 12.71
C MET A 27 23.94 1.83 12.12
N ARG A 28 25.01 1.05 11.91
CA ARG A 28 26.25 1.55 11.32
C ARG A 28 26.01 2.11 9.92
N ARG A 29 25.24 1.39 9.09
CA ARG A 29 24.86 1.81 7.73
C ARG A 29 23.98 3.06 7.75
N ALA A 30 23.03 3.14 8.69
CA ALA A 30 22.16 4.29 8.88
C ALA A 30 22.93 5.57 9.24
N VAL A 31 23.96 5.45 10.09
CA VAL A 31 24.83 6.58 10.48
C VAL A 31 25.80 6.95 9.36
N ALA A 32 26.36 5.96 8.66
CA ALA A 32 27.32 6.19 7.58
C ALA A 32 26.69 6.89 6.35
N ASN A 33 25.37 6.74 6.16
CA ASN A 33 24.64 7.26 5.00
C ASN A 33 25.31 6.88 3.67
N ASP A 34 25.80 5.64 3.58
CA ASP A 34 26.54 5.14 2.43
C ASP A 34 25.59 4.92 1.24
N SER A 35 25.82 5.67 0.15
CA SER A 35 25.04 5.54 -1.07
C SER A 35 25.27 4.23 -1.83
N LYS A 36 26.35 3.50 -1.51
CA LYS A 36 26.68 2.21 -2.13
C LYS A 36 25.99 1.02 -1.48
N ASP A 37 25.57 1.15 -0.22
CA ASP A 37 24.83 0.12 0.49
C ASP A 37 23.65 0.74 1.27
N PRO A 38 22.66 1.31 0.54
CA PRO A 38 21.53 1.95 1.17
C PRO A 38 20.72 0.94 1.98
N ILE A 39 20.18 1.40 3.09
CA ILE A 39 19.22 0.65 3.89
C ILE A 39 17.84 0.71 3.22
N SER A 40 17.22 -0.45 3.08
CA SER A 40 15.84 -0.62 2.61
C SER A 40 14.82 -0.08 3.62
N GLU A 41 13.58 0.16 3.20
CA GLU A 41 12.46 0.53 4.07
C GLU A 41 12.14 -0.55 5.11
N HIS A 42 12.27 -1.84 4.78
CA HIS A 42 12.03 -2.90 5.77
C HIS A 42 13.15 -2.97 6.81
N GLU A 43 14.42 -2.74 6.42
CA GLU A 43 15.53 -2.57 7.37
C GLU A 43 15.33 -1.33 8.27
N LYS A 44 14.84 -0.21 7.70
CA LYS A 44 14.52 1.00 8.47
C LYS A 44 13.40 0.76 9.48
N ASP A 45 12.38 0.00 9.11
CA ASP A 45 11.28 -0.35 10.01
C ASP A 45 11.79 -1.23 11.15
N PHE A 46 12.58 -2.27 10.84
CA PHE A 46 13.20 -3.13 11.85
C PHE A 46 14.08 -2.33 12.81
N PHE A 47 14.96 -1.47 12.28
CA PHE A 47 15.83 -0.63 13.09
C PHE A 47 15.03 0.35 13.96
N SER A 48 13.98 0.96 13.41
CA SER A 48 13.14 1.89 14.16
C SER A 48 12.35 1.20 15.28
N GLU A 49 11.83 0.00 15.04
CA GLU A 49 11.20 -0.81 16.09
C GLU A 49 12.21 -1.19 17.17
N GLY A 50 13.42 -1.63 16.78
CA GLY A 50 14.50 -1.95 17.71
C GLY A 50 14.89 -0.76 18.60
N LEU A 51 14.91 0.47 18.07
CA LEU A 51 15.14 1.68 18.89
C LEU A 51 14.05 1.91 19.95
N LEU A 52 12.80 1.51 19.68
CA LEU A 52 11.69 1.67 20.62
C LEU A 52 11.65 0.56 21.68
N THR A 53 12.04 -0.66 21.30
CA THR A 53 11.95 -1.85 22.15
C THR A 53 13.24 -2.17 22.91
N SER A 54 14.41 -1.76 22.41
CA SER A 54 15.71 -2.05 23.03
C SER A 54 15.78 -1.55 24.48
N ILE A 55 16.45 -2.33 25.33
CA ILE A 55 16.75 -1.97 26.73
C ILE A 55 17.88 -0.94 26.77
N GLU A 56 18.82 -1.02 25.82
CA GLU A 56 19.92 -0.08 25.69
C GLU A 56 19.43 1.21 25.04
N LYS A 57 19.70 2.35 25.68
CA LYS A 57 19.37 3.67 25.14
C LYS A 57 20.39 4.08 24.08
N VAL A 58 20.26 3.52 22.88
CA VAL A 58 21.16 3.82 21.75
C VAL A 58 20.80 5.13 21.04
N GLY A 59 19.59 5.65 21.26
CA GLY A 59 19.13 6.93 20.74
C GLY A 59 17.60 7.02 20.71
N LYS A 60 17.06 8.07 20.09
CA LYS A 60 15.64 8.23 19.73
C LYS A 60 15.48 8.19 18.21
N LEU A 61 14.26 7.97 17.73
CA LEU A 61 13.95 7.98 16.30
C LEU A 61 14.38 9.30 15.62
N GLU A 62 14.26 10.43 16.32
CA GLU A 62 14.65 11.75 15.81
C GLU A 62 16.16 11.89 15.54
N ASP A 63 16.98 11.04 16.15
CA ASP A 63 18.43 11.10 15.99
C ASP A 63 18.87 10.47 14.66
N TYR A 64 17.97 9.76 13.96
CA TYR A 64 18.26 9.04 12.73
C TYR A 64 17.31 9.45 11.60
N SER A 65 17.85 10.11 10.57
CA SER A 65 17.07 10.55 9.40
C SER A 65 16.35 9.40 8.69
N CYS A 66 16.95 8.20 8.69
CA CYS A 66 16.34 7.00 8.10
C CYS A 66 15.05 6.55 8.78
N CYS A 67 14.82 6.94 10.04
CA CYS A 67 13.60 6.63 10.78
C CYS A 67 12.42 7.56 10.43
N ALA A 68 12.62 8.56 9.56
CA ALA A 68 11.60 9.55 9.24
C ALA A 68 10.31 8.91 8.65
N ASN A 69 10.45 7.94 7.76
CA ASN A 69 9.30 7.24 7.16
C ASN A 69 8.56 6.38 8.19
N TYR A 70 9.30 5.65 9.03
CA TYR A 70 8.72 4.86 10.12
C TYR A 70 7.94 5.76 11.10
N LYS A 71 8.56 6.85 11.58
CA LYS A 71 7.91 7.83 12.45
C LYS A 71 6.64 8.39 11.80
N PHE A 72 6.72 8.78 10.53
CA PHE A 72 5.57 9.24 9.77
C PHE A 72 4.46 8.18 9.72
N LYS A 73 4.75 6.93 9.33
CA LYS A 73 3.75 5.85 9.24
C LYS A 73 3.06 5.64 10.58
N LYS A 74 3.83 5.52 11.66
CA LYS A 74 3.31 5.31 13.02
C LYS A 74 2.42 6.46 13.49
N THR A 75 2.85 7.70 13.30
CA THR A 75 2.03 8.87 13.65
C THR A 75 0.80 8.96 12.76
N TYR A 76 0.93 8.80 11.45
CA TYR A 76 -0.19 8.85 10.51
C TYR A 76 -1.27 7.83 10.86
N LEU A 77 -0.91 6.60 11.19
CA LEU A 77 -1.85 5.53 11.55
C LEU A 77 -2.63 5.80 12.85
N ILE A 78 -2.17 6.71 13.73
CA ILE A 78 -2.96 7.15 14.88
C ILE A 78 -4.09 8.11 14.44
N TYR A 79 -3.83 8.95 13.44
CA TYR A 79 -4.70 10.06 13.05
C TYR A 79 -5.42 9.87 11.71
N TYR A 80 -5.19 8.78 10.98
CA TYR A 80 -5.67 8.63 9.60
C TYR A 80 -7.20 8.75 9.49
N ALA A 81 -7.92 8.29 10.52
CA ALA A 81 -9.38 8.32 10.58
C ALA A 81 -9.93 9.72 10.84
N ASP A 82 -9.17 10.56 11.56
CA ASP A 82 -9.52 11.94 11.86
C ASP A 82 -8.28 12.82 12.03
N LEU A 83 -8.03 13.68 11.05
CA LEU A 83 -6.95 14.67 11.09
C LEU A 83 -7.38 16.03 11.67
N SER A 84 -8.61 16.14 12.20
CA SER A 84 -9.12 17.38 12.79
C SER A 84 -8.55 17.69 14.17
N GLY A 85 -8.12 16.65 14.91
CA GLY A 85 -7.71 16.75 16.31
C GLY A 85 -8.85 16.84 17.31
N GLU A 86 -10.10 16.61 16.87
CA GLU A 86 -11.30 16.72 17.70
C GLU A 86 -11.72 15.37 18.31
N SER A 87 -11.26 14.25 17.74
CA SER A 87 -11.54 12.91 18.25
C SER A 87 -10.70 12.53 19.47
N GLU A 88 -11.03 11.38 20.06
CA GLU A 88 -10.15 10.70 21.01
C GLU A 88 -9.14 9.84 20.24
N TYR A 89 -7.87 9.91 20.65
CA TYR A 89 -6.79 9.19 20.01
C TYR A 89 -6.06 8.35 21.03
N TYR A 90 -5.62 7.18 20.59
CA TYR A 90 -4.97 6.18 21.41
C TYR A 90 -3.66 5.77 20.73
N ALA A 91 -2.64 5.48 21.53
CA ALA A 91 -1.38 4.96 21.04
C ALA A 91 -0.83 3.90 21.98
N LEU A 92 -0.18 2.90 21.41
CA LEU A 92 0.56 1.91 22.18
C LEU A 92 1.82 2.55 22.77
N LYS A 93 1.95 2.50 24.10
CA LYS A 93 3.10 3.01 24.84
C LYS A 93 3.82 1.83 25.53
N ARG A 94 5.15 1.84 25.49
CA ARG A 94 6.00 0.79 26.06
C ARG A 94 5.64 0.52 27.53
N GLY A 95 5.35 -0.75 27.84
CA GLY A 95 5.03 -1.21 29.19
C GLY A 95 3.69 -0.71 29.76
N ARG A 96 2.86 -0.02 28.96
CA ARG A 96 1.57 0.55 29.41
C ARG A 96 0.39 0.16 28.53
N GLY A 97 0.63 -0.58 27.45
CA GLY A 97 -0.41 -0.94 26.49
C GLY A 97 -0.95 0.29 25.76
N GLU A 98 -2.23 0.25 25.42
CA GLU A 98 -2.92 1.35 24.76
C GLU A 98 -3.23 2.49 25.74
N VAL A 99 -2.81 3.72 25.40
CA VAL A 99 -2.98 4.90 26.25
C VAL A 99 -3.62 6.02 25.44
N ARG A 100 -4.62 6.68 26.04
CA ARG A 100 -5.23 7.89 25.49
C ARG A 100 -4.22 9.03 25.42
N LEU A 101 -4.13 9.68 24.27
CA LEU A 101 -3.21 10.79 24.04
C LEU A 101 -3.70 12.10 24.65
N SER A 102 -2.77 12.87 25.20
CA SER A 102 -3.06 14.22 25.71
C SER A 102 -3.29 15.22 24.57
N LYS A 103 -4.05 16.30 24.83
CA LYS A 103 -4.25 17.39 23.85
C LYS A 103 -2.92 17.99 23.37
N GLY A 104 -1.91 18.03 24.25
CA GLY A 104 -0.58 18.52 23.91
C GLY A 104 0.16 17.61 22.94
N GLU A 105 0.08 16.29 23.11
CA GLU A 105 0.61 15.31 22.15
C GLU A 105 -0.11 15.41 20.81
N ILE A 106 -1.45 15.40 20.82
CA ILE A 106 -2.27 15.51 19.61
C ILE A 106 -1.87 16.75 18.78
N LYS A 107 -1.72 17.90 19.43
CA LYS A 107 -1.32 19.13 18.75
C LYS A 107 0.07 19.01 18.10
N ARG A 108 1.05 18.41 18.79
CA ARG A 108 2.40 18.23 18.25
C ARG A 108 2.43 17.25 17.08
N ASP A 109 1.70 16.15 17.19
CA ASP A 109 1.65 15.10 16.16
C ASP A 109 0.96 15.63 14.89
N LEU A 110 -0.14 16.36 15.03
CA LEU A 110 -0.81 17.01 13.89
C LEU A 110 0.05 18.11 13.26
N GLN A 111 0.84 18.83 14.05
CA GLN A 111 1.80 19.81 13.51
C GLN A 111 2.91 19.11 12.72
N PHE A 112 3.44 18.00 13.24
CA PHE A 112 4.41 17.16 12.52
C PHE A 112 3.84 16.63 11.21
N LEU A 113 2.62 16.06 11.23
CA LEU A 113 1.95 15.57 10.02
C LEU A 113 1.69 16.71 9.02
N SER A 114 1.35 17.92 9.48
CA SER A 114 1.19 19.07 8.61
C SER A 114 2.51 19.44 7.89
N GLY A 115 3.65 19.40 8.60
CA GLY A 115 4.97 19.59 8.00
C GLY A 115 5.30 18.52 6.96
N VAL A 116 5.07 17.25 7.30
CA VAL A 116 5.24 16.12 6.38
C VAL A 116 4.37 16.28 5.12
N ALA A 117 3.13 16.74 5.26
CA ALA A 117 2.25 16.98 4.13
C ALA A 117 2.78 18.08 3.21
N GLN A 118 3.34 19.16 3.76
CA GLN A 118 3.91 20.25 2.96
C GLN A 118 5.13 19.79 2.17
N GLU A 119 6.05 19.09 2.84
CA GLU A 119 7.24 18.51 2.21
C GLU A 119 6.84 17.54 1.09
N TRP A 120 5.93 16.61 1.39
CA TRP A 120 5.48 15.63 0.42
C TRP A 120 4.73 16.25 -0.75
N LEU A 121 3.93 17.29 -0.51
CA LEU A 121 3.26 18.02 -1.58
C LEU A 121 4.27 18.65 -2.55
N SER A 122 5.41 19.14 -2.05
CA SER A 122 6.45 19.69 -2.92
C SER A 122 7.03 18.63 -3.86
N ILE A 123 7.25 17.41 -3.35
CA ILE A 123 7.65 16.24 -4.13
C ILE A 123 6.55 15.86 -5.13
N VAL A 124 5.31 15.71 -4.68
CA VAL A 124 4.15 15.36 -5.53
C VAL A 124 3.91 16.36 -6.65
N ASN A 125 4.35 17.62 -6.53
CA ASN A 125 4.17 18.60 -7.60
C ASN A 125 5.18 18.45 -8.75
N ILE A 126 6.27 17.69 -8.57
CA ILE A 126 7.23 17.38 -9.63
C ILE A 126 6.55 16.43 -10.63
N THR A 127 6.58 16.75 -11.92
CA THR A 127 5.83 16.00 -12.95
C THR A 127 6.65 14.92 -13.66
N ASN A 128 7.97 14.93 -13.46
CA ASN A 128 8.95 14.11 -14.16
C ASN A 128 9.94 13.46 -13.18
N HIS A 129 9.44 12.59 -12.31
CA HIS A 129 10.30 11.79 -11.44
C HIS A 129 11.04 10.73 -12.25
N SER A 130 12.32 10.52 -11.91
CA SER A 130 13.11 9.40 -12.43
C SER A 130 12.67 8.06 -11.85
N GLU A 131 12.18 8.08 -10.61
CA GLU A 131 11.73 6.91 -9.88
C GLU A 131 10.26 6.60 -10.24
N GLU A 132 10.03 5.43 -10.83
CA GLU A 132 8.74 5.05 -11.40
C GLU A 132 7.60 4.99 -10.37
N LEU A 133 7.88 4.50 -9.15
CA LEU A 133 6.86 4.43 -8.10
C LEU A 133 6.42 5.84 -7.71
N LEU A 134 7.39 6.73 -7.51
CA LEU A 134 7.15 8.13 -7.21
C LEU A 134 6.38 8.84 -8.33
N GLN A 135 6.71 8.55 -9.59
CA GLN A 135 5.99 9.09 -10.75
C GLN A 135 4.50 8.71 -10.72
N TYR A 136 4.18 7.44 -10.45
CA TYR A 136 2.80 6.97 -10.41
C TYR A 136 2.03 7.52 -9.22
N ILE A 137 2.58 7.48 -8.00
CA ILE A 137 1.89 7.97 -6.81
C ILE A 137 1.66 9.49 -6.88
N ALA A 138 2.64 10.25 -7.39
CA ALA A 138 2.50 11.69 -7.55
C ALA A 138 1.42 12.04 -8.57
N LYS A 139 1.35 11.30 -9.69
CA LYS A 139 0.29 11.48 -10.69
C LYS A 139 -1.11 11.21 -10.11
N GLU A 140 -1.34 10.06 -9.48
CA GLU A 140 -2.64 9.72 -8.87
C GLU A 140 -3.04 10.74 -7.78
N THR A 141 -2.07 11.21 -7.00
CA THR A 141 -2.29 12.24 -5.97
C THR A 141 -2.74 13.56 -6.60
N ARG A 142 -2.02 14.04 -7.62
CA ARG A 142 -2.38 15.29 -8.34
C ARG A 142 -3.76 15.18 -8.98
N ASP A 143 -4.08 14.05 -9.60
CA ASP A 143 -5.38 13.82 -10.23
C ASP A 143 -6.51 13.83 -9.18
N THR A 144 -6.27 13.23 -8.01
CA THR A 144 -7.21 13.27 -6.87
C THR A 144 -7.38 14.68 -6.29
N LEU A 145 -6.28 15.43 -6.13
CA LEU A 145 -6.32 16.82 -5.65
C LEU A 145 -7.06 17.74 -6.62
N LYS A 146 -6.90 17.55 -7.94
CA LYS A 146 -7.66 18.29 -8.96
C LYS A 146 -9.17 18.05 -8.83
N LEU A 147 -9.58 16.82 -8.52
CA LEU A 147 -11.00 16.51 -8.27
C LEU A 147 -11.52 17.21 -7.01
N LEU A 148 -10.73 17.23 -5.92
CA LEU A 148 -11.09 17.96 -4.70
C LEU A 148 -11.21 19.46 -4.98
N GLU A 149 -10.31 20.04 -5.79
CA GLU A 149 -10.33 21.48 -6.11
C GLU A 149 -11.62 21.92 -6.78
N LYS A 150 -12.25 21.06 -7.60
CA LYS A 150 -13.57 21.33 -8.21
C LYS A 150 -14.68 21.54 -7.17
N SER A 151 -14.52 20.98 -5.97
CA SER A 151 -15.47 21.09 -4.85
C SER A 151 -15.08 22.13 -3.80
N LYS A 152 -14.07 22.97 -4.08
CA LYS A 152 -13.56 23.95 -3.12
C LYS A 152 -14.65 24.96 -2.73
N PRO A 153 -14.95 25.09 -1.43
CA PRO A 153 -15.98 26.02 -0.98
C PRO A 153 -15.48 27.47 -1.06
N ASN A 154 -16.43 28.42 -1.07
CA ASN A 154 -16.11 29.84 -0.97
C ASN A 154 -15.42 30.13 0.38
N PRO A 155 -14.32 30.91 0.41
CA PRO A 155 -13.56 31.26 1.62
C PRO A 155 -14.40 31.82 2.78
N ILE A 156 -15.54 32.45 2.50
CA ILE A 156 -16.45 33.02 3.52
C ILE A 156 -17.02 31.92 4.45
N PHE A 157 -17.07 30.66 4.01
CA PHE A 157 -17.59 29.54 4.80
C PHE A 157 -16.48 28.81 5.58
N ASN A 158 -16.03 29.40 6.69
CA ASN A 158 -14.94 28.88 7.54
C ASN A 158 -15.02 27.37 7.86
N LYS A 159 -16.21 26.84 8.22
CA LYS A 159 -16.39 25.41 8.53
C LYS A 159 -16.14 24.51 7.31
N ARG A 160 -16.66 24.91 6.13
CA ARG A 160 -16.48 24.15 4.88
C ARG A 160 -15.03 24.21 4.42
N MET A 161 -14.38 25.38 4.56
CA MET A 161 -12.95 25.53 4.30
C MET A 161 -12.08 24.65 5.20
N LYS A 162 -12.38 24.58 6.51
CA LYS A 162 -11.69 23.69 7.44
C LYS A 162 -11.79 22.23 6.98
N LYS A 163 -13.00 21.76 6.63
CA LYS A 163 -13.22 20.40 6.12
C LYS A 163 -12.45 20.15 4.81
N TYR A 164 -12.48 21.09 3.87
CA TYR A 164 -11.73 21.01 2.62
C TYR A 164 -10.21 20.88 2.89
N ASN A 165 -9.66 21.68 3.79
CA ASN A 165 -8.23 21.63 4.13
C ASN A 165 -7.84 20.30 4.79
N ILE A 166 -8.70 19.77 5.68
CA ILE A 166 -8.51 18.45 6.29
C ILE A 166 -8.52 17.35 5.21
N ASN A 167 -9.49 17.37 4.30
CA ASN A 167 -9.57 16.41 3.20
C ASN A 167 -8.34 16.48 2.28
N ARG A 168 -7.88 17.70 1.98
CA ARG A 168 -6.66 17.93 1.19
C ARG A 168 -5.44 17.34 1.91
N MET A 169 -5.30 17.58 3.21
CA MET A 169 -4.20 17.03 4.01
C MET A 169 -4.26 15.49 4.06
N ASN A 170 -5.46 14.92 4.18
CA ASN A 170 -5.67 13.47 4.15
C ASN A 170 -5.17 12.88 2.83
N ILE A 171 -5.57 13.43 1.68
CA ILE A 171 -5.12 12.93 0.36
C ILE A 171 -3.59 12.93 0.25
N ILE A 172 -2.94 13.99 0.71
CA ILE A 172 -1.47 14.14 0.64
C ILE A 172 -0.78 13.13 1.56
N LEU A 173 -1.17 13.05 2.83
CA LEU A 173 -0.54 12.14 3.79
C LEU A 173 -0.79 10.68 3.39
N ARG A 174 -2.00 10.35 2.95
CA ARG A 174 -2.35 9.01 2.50
C ARG A 174 -1.51 8.58 1.31
N SER A 175 -1.22 9.48 0.36
CA SER A 175 -0.37 9.11 -0.76
C SER A 175 1.08 8.90 -0.36
N LYS A 176 1.60 9.63 0.63
CA LYS A 176 2.92 9.33 1.23
C LYS A 176 2.90 7.96 1.91
N TYR A 177 1.84 7.63 2.63
CA TYR A 177 1.68 6.33 3.27
C TYR A 177 1.69 5.18 2.24
N PHE A 178 0.93 5.31 1.17
CA PHE A 178 0.93 4.32 0.08
C PHE A 178 2.25 4.24 -0.66
N TYR A 179 2.98 5.35 -0.81
CA TYR A 179 4.35 5.32 -1.33
C TYR A 179 5.26 4.46 -0.45
N CYS A 180 5.27 4.71 0.88
CA CYS A 180 6.08 3.93 1.81
C CYS A 180 5.69 2.44 1.82
N MET A 181 4.39 2.12 1.78
CA MET A 181 3.93 0.73 1.70
C MET A 181 4.37 0.05 0.40
N ALA A 182 4.18 0.72 -0.74
CA ALA A 182 4.56 0.16 -2.03
C ALA A 182 6.08 -0.04 -2.13
N LEU A 183 6.87 0.90 -1.61
CA LEU A 183 8.33 0.78 -1.55
C LEU A 183 8.74 -0.45 -0.74
N LEU A 184 8.16 -0.62 0.46
CA LEU A 184 8.38 -1.80 1.30
C LEU A 184 8.03 -3.10 0.57
N ILE A 185 6.90 -3.17 -0.14
CA ILE A 185 6.47 -4.37 -0.88
C ILE A 185 7.46 -4.71 -2.00
N PHE A 186 7.92 -3.73 -2.78
CA PHE A 186 8.86 -3.97 -3.88
C PHE A 186 10.29 -4.28 -3.43
N GLU A 187 10.68 -3.84 -2.24
CA GLU A 187 11.95 -4.23 -1.62
C GLU A 187 11.86 -5.61 -0.95
N LYS A 188 10.65 -5.98 -0.50
CA LYS A 188 10.38 -7.23 0.22
C LYS A 188 10.37 -8.47 -0.68
N TYR A 189 9.78 -8.38 -1.86
CA TYR A 189 9.53 -9.54 -2.72
C TYR A 189 10.41 -9.56 -3.97
N ALA A 190 10.67 -10.75 -4.49
CA ALA A 190 11.43 -10.91 -5.72
C ALA A 190 10.58 -10.59 -6.96
N ASN A 191 11.20 -10.23 -8.08
CA ASN A 191 10.48 -9.93 -9.33
C ASN A 191 9.51 -11.04 -9.77
N GLY A 192 9.85 -12.31 -9.52
CA GLY A 192 8.99 -13.45 -9.85
C GLY A 192 7.69 -13.51 -9.03
N ASP A 193 7.63 -12.82 -7.89
CA ASP A 193 6.43 -12.73 -7.04
C ASP A 193 5.41 -11.70 -7.57
N PHE A 194 5.79 -10.96 -8.60
CA PHE A 194 4.95 -9.97 -9.29
C PHE A 194 4.49 -10.45 -10.67
N VAL A 195 4.83 -11.69 -11.04
CA VAL A 195 4.44 -12.30 -12.31
C VAL A 195 3.63 -13.56 -12.00
N SER A 196 2.45 -13.63 -12.59
CA SER A 196 1.55 -14.78 -12.55
C SER A 196 1.27 -15.26 -13.98
N ARG A 197 0.82 -16.49 -14.15
CA ARG A 197 0.54 -17.06 -15.48
C ARG A 197 -0.90 -17.53 -15.55
N LEU A 198 -1.58 -17.17 -16.63
CA LEU A 198 -2.93 -17.63 -16.95
C LEU A 198 -3.07 -17.84 -18.46
N ASN A 199 -3.57 -18.99 -18.88
CA ASN A 199 -3.81 -19.33 -20.29
C ASN A 199 -2.54 -19.11 -21.14
N ASN A 200 -1.38 -19.51 -20.64
CA ASN A 200 -0.06 -19.31 -21.25
C ASN A 200 0.41 -17.86 -21.43
N ASN A 201 -0.25 -16.90 -20.79
CA ASN A 201 0.16 -15.50 -20.79
C ASN A 201 0.72 -15.10 -19.43
N ASP A 202 1.83 -14.36 -19.43
CA ASP A 202 2.38 -13.74 -18.23
C ASP A 202 1.60 -12.45 -17.92
N ILE A 203 1.12 -12.36 -16.68
CA ILE A 203 0.38 -11.24 -16.12
C ILE A 203 1.25 -10.58 -15.03
N GLU A 204 1.57 -9.31 -15.25
CA GLU A 204 2.41 -8.51 -14.36
C GLU A 204 1.56 -7.67 -13.39
N PHE A 205 1.90 -7.77 -12.11
CA PHE A 205 1.44 -6.87 -11.05
C PHE A 205 2.56 -5.88 -10.71
N ASN A 206 2.57 -4.72 -11.36
CA ASN A 206 3.70 -3.80 -11.27
C ASN A 206 3.42 -2.59 -10.35
N LYS A 207 4.37 -1.64 -10.31
CA LYS A 207 4.26 -0.41 -9.50
C LYS A 207 3.00 0.38 -9.77
N TYR A 208 2.58 0.45 -11.05
CA TYR A 208 1.32 1.10 -11.41
C TYR A 208 0.13 0.36 -10.79
N SER A 209 0.06 -0.96 -10.95
CA SER A 209 -1.01 -1.80 -10.42
C SER A 209 -1.19 -1.59 -8.92
N LEU A 210 -0.09 -1.70 -8.16
CA LEU A 210 -0.10 -1.58 -6.72
C LEU A 210 -0.54 -0.17 -6.27
N VAL A 211 0.06 0.89 -6.82
CA VAL A 211 -0.31 2.26 -6.50
C VAL A 211 -1.77 2.54 -6.80
N HIS A 212 -2.26 2.10 -7.96
CA HIS A 212 -3.64 2.33 -8.37
C HIS A 212 -4.61 1.60 -7.44
N ILE A 213 -4.37 0.33 -7.13
CA ILE A 213 -5.23 -0.48 -6.27
C ILE A 213 -5.24 0.05 -4.83
N LEU A 214 -4.07 0.34 -4.24
CA LEU A 214 -3.98 0.95 -2.91
C LEU A 214 -4.72 2.30 -2.87
N SER A 215 -4.49 3.16 -3.87
CA SER A 215 -5.06 4.51 -3.91
C SER A 215 -6.58 4.55 -4.12
N ARG A 216 -7.14 3.56 -4.82
CA ARG A 216 -8.58 3.54 -5.16
C ARG A 216 -9.38 2.67 -4.21
N HIS A 217 -8.92 1.45 -3.94
CA HIS A 217 -9.73 0.38 -3.32
C HIS A 217 -9.36 0.08 -1.87
N TYR A 218 -8.27 0.66 -1.36
CA TYR A 218 -7.94 0.68 0.07
C TYR A 218 -8.12 2.08 0.68
N SER A 219 -8.76 2.99 -0.06
CA SER A 219 -8.92 4.38 0.35
C SER A 219 -10.12 4.62 1.29
N GLN A 220 -11.12 3.73 1.37
CA GLN A 220 -12.25 3.89 2.31
C GLN A 220 -11.97 3.43 3.72
N THR A 221 -11.05 2.47 3.92
CA THR A 221 -10.57 2.11 5.25
C THR A 221 -10.10 3.36 6.01
N THR A 222 -9.80 4.45 5.26
CA THR A 222 -9.41 5.78 5.74
C THR A 222 -10.31 6.96 5.30
N SER A 223 -11.42 6.76 4.55
CA SER A 223 -12.29 7.89 4.11
C SER A 223 -13.76 7.53 3.83
N LYS A 224 -14.71 8.29 4.38
CA LYS A 224 -16.18 8.08 4.29
C LYS A 224 -16.79 8.41 2.90
N ASN A 225 -16.48 7.66 1.84
CA ASN A 225 -17.10 7.84 0.51
C ASN A 225 -17.84 6.58 0.05
N PHE A 226 -19.12 6.45 0.37
CA PHE A 226 -19.96 5.23 0.26
C PHE A 226 -20.25 4.68 -1.15
N ASP A 227 -19.74 5.27 -2.24
CA ASP A 227 -20.16 4.96 -3.62
C ASP A 227 -19.16 4.10 -4.42
N LYS A 228 -18.24 3.36 -3.78
CA LYS A 228 -17.31 2.44 -4.45
C LYS A 228 -17.17 1.14 -3.68
N SER A 229 -16.60 0.11 -4.31
CA SER A 229 -16.33 -1.16 -3.65
C SER A 229 -14.95 -1.22 -2.98
N TYR A 230 -14.83 -1.91 -1.85
CA TYR A 230 -13.61 -1.90 -1.04
C TYR A 230 -13.23 -3.27 -0.47
N HIS A 231 -11.92 -3.53 -0.37
CA HIS A 231 -11.40 -4.78 0.20
C HIS A 231 -11.70 -4.83 1.69
N ILE A 232 -12.52 -5.80 2.11
CA ILE A 232 -12.80 -6.09 3.52
C ILE A 232 -12.01 -7.35 3.89
N GLU A 233 -11.02 -7.20 4.76
CA GLU A 233 -10.33 -8.21 5.58
C GLU A 233 -9.61 -9.39 4.89
N ASP A 234 -9.98 -9.80 3.68
CA ASP A 234 -9.41 -10.98 3.02
C ASP A 234 -8.09 -10.74 2.30
N PHE A 235 -7.78 -9.49 1.97
CA PHE A 235 -6.55 -9.12 1.30
C PHE A 235 -5.71 -8.20 2.18
N ASN A 236 -4.50 -8.66 2.48
CA ASN A 236 -3.49 -7.87 3.16
C ASN A 236 -2.73 -7.04 2.10
N PRO A 237 -2.78 -5.70 2.15
CA PRO A 237 -2.02 -4.84 1.25
C PRO A 237 -0.54 -5.22 1.11
N GLU A 238 0.10 -5.66 2.20
CA GLU A 238 1.52 -6.02 2.24
C GLU A 238 1.87 -7.33 1.52
N CYS A 239 0.87 -8.17 1.22
CA CYS A 239 1.05 -9.44 0.54
C CYS A 239 0.18 -9.55 -0.72
N LEU A 240 -0.38 -8.43 -1.18
CA LEU A 240 -1.39 -8.41 -2.24
C LEU A 240 -0.88 -9.06 -3.54
N ASN A 241 0.39 -8.87 -3.88
CA ASN A 241 1.03 -9.50 -5.05
C ASN A 241 1.00 -11.04 -4.94
N LEU A 242 1.32 -11.58 -3.76
CA LEU A 242 1.32 -13.01 -3.51
C LEU A 242 -0.10 -13.59 -3.51
N GLN A 243 -1.05 -12.88 -2.90
CA GLN A 243 -2.45 -13.32 -2.85
C GLN A 243 -3.09 -13.34 -4.26
N LEU A 244 -2.85 -12.30 -5.07
CA LEU A 244 -3.33 -12.28 -6.45
C LEU A 244 -2.65 -13.36 -7.30
N LYS A 245 -1.34 -13.58 -7.11
CA LYS A 245 -0.61 -14.64 -7.78
C LYS A 245 -1.18 -16.02 -7.45
N ASP A 246 -1.43 -16.32 -6.17
CA ASP A 246 -2.04 -17.58 -5.74
C ASP A 246 -3.40 -17.81 -6.41
N ILE A 247 -4.27 -16.80 -6.38
CA ILE A 247 -5.60 -16.89 -6.99
C ILE A 247 -5.52 -17.14 -8.49
N ILE A 248 -4.70 -16.37 -9.22
CA ILE A 248 -4.54 -16.51 -10.68
C ILE A 248 -3.98 -17.89 -11.03
N GLU A 249 -2.98 -18.38 -10.29
CA GLU A 249 -2.41 -19.70 -10.51
C GLU A 249 -3.39 -20.84 -10.19
N ARG A 250 -4.24 -20.70 -9.17
CA ARG A 250 -5.30 -21.67 -8.86
C ARG A 250 -6.34 -21.72 -9.97
N ILE A 251 -6.71 -20.56 -10.51
CA ILE A 251 -7.60 -20.45 -11.68
C ILE A 251 -6.97 -21.17 -12.89
N ASP A 252 -5.70 -20.88 -13.20
CA ASP A 252 -4.99 -21.50 -14.33
C ASP A 252 -4.90 -23.03 -14.18
N LYS A 253 -4.47 -23.51 -13.01
CA LYS A 253 -4.34 -24.94 -12.70
C LYS A 253 -5.66 -25.70 -12.75
N SER A 254 -6.80 -25.03 -12.51
CA SER A 254 -8.12 -25.66 -12.59
C SER A 254 -8.51 -26.05 -14.02
N GLY A 255 -7.93 -25.41 -15.03
CA GLY A 255 -8.32 -25.56 -16.44
C GLY A 255 -9.72 -25.03 -16.78
N LEU A 256 -10.50 -24.55 -15.80
CA LEU A 256 -11.88 -24.10 -16.00
C LEU A 256 -11.96 -22.80 -16.81
N TYR A 257 -10.88 -22.01 -16.81
CA TYR A 257 -10.81 -20.69 -17.45
C TYR A 257 -10.04 -20.69 -18.79
N ALA A 258 -9.69 -21.87 -19.32
CA ALA A 258 -8.77 -22.02 -20.46
C ALA A 258 -9.22 -21.31 -21.76
N ASN A 259 -10.54 -21.15 -21.95
CA ASN A 259 -11.13 -20.54 -23.14
C ASN A 259 -11.68 -19.13 -22.90
N GLU A 260 -11.47 -18.59 -21.70
CA GLU A 260 -11.99 -17.28 -21.31
C GLU A 260 -10.98 -16.17 -21.58
N SER A 261 -11.50 -14.95 -21.73
CA SER A 261 -10.65 -13.77 -21.83
C SER A 261 -9.94 -13.49 -20.50
N ILE A 262 -8.64 -13.25 -20.57
CA ILE A 262 -7.85 -12.82 -19.39
C ILE A 262 -8.01 -11.33 -19.07
N GLU A 263 -8.68 -10.55 -19.92
CA GLU A 263 -8.79 -9.09 -19.72
C GLU A 263 -9.70 -8.71 -18.54
N ASN A 264 -10.65 -9.57 -18.18
CA ASN A 264 -11.51 -9.37 -17.02
C ASN A 264 -11.81 -10.72 -16.34
N ILE A 265 -11.13 -10.97 -15.23
CA ILE A 265 -11.30 -12.19 -14.45
C ILE A 265 -12.25 -11.90 -13.29
N ASN A 266 -13.45 -12.49 -13.36
CA ASN A 266 -14.45 -12.38 -12.30
C ASN A 266 -14.49 -13.66 -11.50
N PHE A 267 -14.34 -13.58 -10.18
CA PHE A 267 -14.30 -14.76 -9.30
C PHE A 267 -15.00 -14.46 -7.97
N GLN A 268 -15.31 -15.51 -7.22
CA GLN A 268 -15.75 -15.42 -5.84
C GLN A 268 -14.68 -16.01 -4.94
N PHE A 269 -14.22 -15.23 -3.97
CA PHE A 269 -13.27 -15.67 -2.95
C PHE A 269 -13.89 -15.50 -1.58
N LYS A 270 -13.99 -16.59 -0.82
CA LYS A 270 -14.65 -16.65 0.50
C LYS A 270 -16.03 -15.99 0.54
N GLY A 271 -16.80 -16.20 -0.52
CA GLY A 271 -18.15 -15.66 -0.65
C GLY A 271 -18.23 -14.21 -1.16
N ILE A 272 -17.12 -13.49 -1.30
CA ILE A 272 -17.10 -12.14 -1.86
C ILE A 272 -16.76 -12.20 -3.36
N THR A 273 -17.53 -11.53 -4.20
CA THR A 273 -17.28 -11.44 -5.64
C THR A 273 -16.24 -10.36 -5.93
N TYR A 274 -15.26 -10.66 -6.77
CA TYR A 274 -14.18 -9.76 -7.17
C TYR A 274 -14.00 -9.73 -8.70
N ALA A 275 -13.43 -8.62 -9.18
CA ALA A 275 -12.93 -8.47 -10.54
C ALA A 275 -11.45 -8.10 -10.54
N ILE A 276 -10.67 -8.75 -11.42
CA ILE A 276 -9.33 -8.31 -11.84
C ILE A 276 -9.42 -7.88 -13.29
N TRP A 277 -9.12 -6.61 -13.55
CA TRP A 277 -9.00 -6.09 -14.90
C TRP A 277 -7.55 -6.10 -15.33
N ILE A 278 -7.30 -6.66 -16.51
CA ILE A 278 -5.97 -6.85 -17.08
C ILE A 278 -5.98 -6.24 -18.47
N HIS A 279 -4.99 -5.41 -18.76
CA HIS A 279 -4.84 -4.83 -20.09
C HIS A 279 -3.53 -5.26 -20.71
N LYS A 280 -3.57 -5.50 -22.02
CA LYS A 280 -2.37 -5.67 -22.84
C LYS A 280 -1.64 -4.32 -22.96
N LYS A 281 -0.34 -4.33 -22.69
CA LYS A 281 0.56 -3.18 -22.73
C LYS A 281 1.82 -3.53 -23.51
N THR A 282 2.62 -2.51 -23.84
CA THR A 282 3.92 -2.66 -24.46
C THR A 282 4.99 -2.05 -23.57
N LYS A 283 6.15 -2.71 -23.49
CA LYS A 283 7.34 -2.16 -22.82
C LYS A 283 8.59 -2.39 -23.67
N GLY A 284 9.53 -1.45 -23.60
CA GLY A 284 10.83 -1.59 -24.23
C GLY A 284 11.73 -2.52 -23.42
N VAL A 285 12.24 -3.56 -24.06
CA VAL A 285 13.18 -4.52 -23.48
C VAL A 285 14.49 -4.44 -24.27
N ALA A 286 15.60 -4.19 -23.57
CA ALA A 286 16.92 -4.10 -24.18
C ALA A 286 17.23 -5.37 -25.00
N GLY A 287 17.64 -5.18 -26.25
CA GLY A 287 17.92 -6.28 -27.19
C GLY A 287 16.69 -6.96 -27.82
N LYS A 288 15.47 -6.70 -27.36
CA LYS A 288 14.23 -7.28 -27.91
C LYS A 288 13.26 -6.25 -28.52
N GLY A 289 13.48 -4.96 -28.27
CA GLY A 289 12.57 -3.89 -28.73
C GLY A 289 11.29 -3.84 -27.88
N ASN A 290 10.17 -3.46 -28.49
CA ASN A 290 8.89 -3.41 -27.80
C ASN A 290 8.28 -4.80 -27.68
N VAL A 291 8.05 -5.23 -26.45
CA VAL A 291 7.43 -6.53 -26.13
C VAL A 291 6.06 -6.28 -25.52
N GLU A 292 5.06 -7.02 -25.98
CA GLU A 292 3.72 -7.02 -25.40
C GLU A 292 3.71 -7.81 -24.09
N TYR A 293 2.97 -7.32 -23.10
CA TYR A 293 2.76 -7.99 -21.83
C TYR A 293 1.37 -7.68 -21.28
N TYR A 294 0.83 -8.54 -20.42
CA TYR A 294 -0.43 -8.26 -19.73
C TYR A 294 -0.14 -7.67 -18.36
N ARG A 295 -0.88 -6.63 -17.99
CA ARG A 295 -0.72 -5.91 -16.73
C ARG A 295 -2.04 -5.84 -15.99
N ILE A 296 -2.03 -6.14 -14.69
CA ILE A 296 -3.18 -5.87 -13.83
C ILE A 296 -3.38 -4.35 -13.76
N GLU A 297 -4.52 -3.86 -14.24
CA GLU A 297 -4.89 -2.44 -14.14
C GLU A 297 -5.53 -2.14 -12.79
N THR A 298 -6.46 -3.00 -12.36
CA THR A 298 -7.22 -2.78 -11.14
C THR A 298 -7.77 -4.08 -10.58
N PHE A 299 -8.03 -4.09 -9.27
CA PHE A 299 -8.56 -5.22 -8.52
C PHE A 299 -9.50 -4.70 -7.43
N TYR A 300 -10.76 -5.10 -7.48
CA TYR A 300 -11.79 -4.59 -6.56
C TYR A 300 -12.88 -5.66 -6.30
N PRO A 301 -13.51 -5.63 -5.12
CA PRO A 301 -14.72 -6.42 -4.90
C PRO A 301 -15.84 -5.83 -5.73
N ILE A 302 -16.77 -6.64 -6.21
CA ILE A 302 -17.96 -6.15 -6.88
C ILE A 302 -19.02 -5.99 -5.80
N GLU A 303 -19.43 -4.76 -5.50
CA GLU A 303 -20.51 -4.47 -4.55
C GLU A 303 -21.81 -4.07 -5.27
N ASP A 304 -21.68 -3.46 -6.44
CA ASP A 304 -22.82 -3.00 -7.25
C ASP A 304 -23.75 -4.16 -7.63
N ALA A 305 -25.03 -3.99 -7.30
CA ALA A 305 -26.04 -5.03 -7.50
C ALA A 305 -26.32 -5.28 -8.99
N GLU A 306 -26.19 -4.27 -9.85
CA GLU A 306 -26.41 -4.41 -11.29
C GLU A 306 -25.26 -5.18 -11.95
N GLU A 307 -24.01 -4.88 -11.57
CA GLU A 307 -22.81 -5.60 -12.00
C GLU A 307 -22.87 -7.07 -11.58
N LYS A 308 -23.22 -7.35 -10.32
CA LYS A 308 -23.47 -8.74 -9.86
C LYS A 308 -24.53 -9.42 -10.69
N ARG A 309 -25.68 -8.77 -10.91
CA ARG A 309 -26.78 -9.36 -11.69
C ARG A 309 -26.31 -9.71 -13.11
N LYS A 310 -25.54 -8.83 -13.77
CA LYS A 310 -24.97 -9.09 -15.10
C LYS A 310 -24.07 -10.32 -15.11
N LEU A 311 -23.23 -10.50 -14.09
CA LEU A 311 -22.38 -11.69 -13.95
C LEU A 311 -23.22 -12.96 -13.83
N TYR A 312 -24.14 -13.05 -12.88
CA TYR A 312 -24.97 -14.25 -12.71
C TYR A 312 -25.91 -14.55 -13.90
N THR A 313 -26.23 -13.52 -14.69
CA THR A 313 -27.04 -13.70 -15.91
C THR A 313 -26.20 -14.31 -17.04
N ASN A 314 -25.00 -13.77 -17.27
CA ASN A 314 -24.21 -14.08 -18.47
C ASN A 314 -23.14 -15.16 -18.26
N TYR A 315 -22.85 -15.51 -17.01
CA TYR A 315 -21.78 -16.42 -16.64
C TYR A 315 -22.30 -17.52 -15.70
N GLU A 316 -21.68 -18.69 -15.77
CA GLU A 316 -21.81 -19.79 -14.82
C GLU A 316 -20.70 -19.68 -13.78
N LEU A 317 -21.05 -19.85 -12.50
CA LEU A 317 -20.08 -19.89 -11.41
C LEU A 317 -19.61 -21.33 -11.19
N LYS A 318 -18.32 -21.60 -11.37
CA LYS A 318 -17.72 -22.94 -11.21
C LYS A 318 -16.79 -22.98 -10.01
N ASN A 319 -16.85 -24.07 -9.26
CA ASN A 319 -16.00 -24.26 -8.08
C ASN A 319 -14.59 -24.67 -8.49
N ILE A 320 -13.59 -23.98 -7.95
CA ILE A 320 -12.17 -24.41 -8.03
C ILE A 320 -11.82 -25.19 -6.75
N ASP A 321 -12.17 -24.65 -5.59
CA ASP A 321 -11.98 -25.29 -4.28
C ASP A 321 -12.97 -24.73 -3.23
N SER A 322 -12.71 -24.95 -1.93
CA SER A 322 -13.63 -24.54 -0.84
C SER A 322 -13.81 -23.02 -0.75
N ASP A 323 -12.80 -22.26 -1.15
CA ASP A 323 -12.72 -20.83 -0.91
C ASP A 323 -12.75 -20.03 -2.21
N LEU A 324 -12.57 -20.68 -3.37
CA LEU A 324 -12.45 -20.02 -4.67
C LEU A 324 -13.42 -20.64 -5.71
N GLN A 325 -14.17 -19.76 -6.36
CA GLN A 325 -15.04 -20.07 -7.49
C GLN A 325 -14.78 -19.06 -8.61
N ILE A 326 -14.99 -19.45 -9.86
CA ILE A 326 -14.67 -18.63 -11.05
C ILE A 326 -15.92 -18.48 -11.93
N PHE A 327 -16.17 -17.27 -12.45
CA PHE A 327 -17.22 -17.05 -13.44
C PHE A 327 -16.69 -17.36 -14.84
N VAL A 328 -17.39 -18.20 -15.58
CA VAL A 328 -17.08 -18.57 -16.98
C VAL A 328 -18.31 -18.33 -17.86
N HIS A 329 -18.13 -18.02 -19.14
CA HIS A 329 -19.27 -17.77 -20.02
C HIS A 329 -20.15 -19.01 -20.17
N LYS A 330 -21.48 -18.78 -20.23
CA LYS A 330 -22.49 -19.83 -20.44
C LYS A 330 -22.52 -20.35 -21.88
#